data_AF-A0A1J3HRT3-F1
#
_entry.id   AF-A0A1J3HRT3-F1
#
_cell.length_a   1.000
_cell.length_b   1.000
_cell.length_c   1.000
_cell.angle_alpha   90.00
_cell.angle_beta   90.00
_cell.angle_gamma   90.00
#
_symmetry.space_group_name_H-M   'P 1'
#
loop_
_entity.id
_entity.type
_entity.pdbx_description
1 polymer ?
#
loop_
_entity_poly.entity_id
_entity_poly.type
_entity_poly.pdbx_seq_one_letter_code
_entity_poly.pdbx_strand_id
1 'polypeptide(L)'
;FTEGLKKMGVSCLASNAGLFVLMDLRHMLKDQTFESEMAIWRVIVNKVKINVSPGSSFHCSEPGWFRVCFANMDEDTLQIGLQRMKDFVLGDIENKNCNYNCNNKKENKKRKSFQKNLKLSFSAMMYDEHVRSPTLMSPHSPLLRA
;
A
#
# COMPACT_ATOMS: atom_id res chain seq x y z
N PHE A 1 9.20 -12.70 9.72
CA PHE A 1 8.35 -11.91 8.81
C PHE A 1 8.21 -12.51 7.40
N THR A 2 9.29 -12.61 6.61
CA THR A 2 9.28 -13.08 5.21
C THR A 2 8.65 -14.46 5.01
N GLU A 3 8.95 -15.42 5.87
CA GLU A 3 8.31 -16.75 5.84
C GLU A 3 6.79 -16.68 6.06
N GLY A 4 6.31 -15.72 6.85
CA GLY A 4 4.88 -15.46 7.03
C GLY A 4 4.21 -15.00 5.75
N LEU A 5 4.82 -14.04 5.04
CA LEU A 5 4.37 -13.56 3.73
C LEU A 5 4.39 -14.69 2.68
N LYS A 6 5.46 -15.50 2.67
CA LYS A 6 5.58 -16.64 1.75
C LYS A 6 4.47 -17.67 1.95
N LYS A 7 4.10 -17.97 3.21
CA LYS A 7 3.00 -18.91 3.53
C LYS A 7 1.62 -18.44 3.02
N MET A 8 1.43 -17.15 2.81
CA MET A 8 0.19 -16.59 2.23
C MET A 8 0.29 -16.32 0.73
N GLY A 9 1.35 -16.80 0.06
CA GLY A 9 1.52 -16.64 -1.39
C GLY A 9 2.12 -15.30 -1.82
N VAL A 10 2.63 -14.49 -0.88
CA VAL A 10 3.29 -13.22 -1.17
C VAL A 10 4.80 -13.41 -1.14
N SER A 11 5.45 -13.21 -2.28
CA SER A 11 6.91 -13.21 -2.40
C SER A 11 7.52 -11.90 -1.90
N CYS A 12 8.80 -11.94 -1.57
CA CYS A 12 9.62 -10.75 -1.31
C CYS A 12 10.89 -10.85 -2.15
N LEU A 13 11.47 -9.71 -2.52
CA LEU A 13 12.80 -9.68 -3.12
C LEU A 13 13.81 -10.27 -2.13
N ALA A 14 14.59 -11.25 -2.58
CA ALA A 14 15.65 -11.83 -1.76
C ALA A 14 16.70 -10.75 -1.45
N SER A 15 16.90 -10.50 -0.16
CA SER A 15 17.90 -9.57 0.36
C SER A 15 18.54 -10.17 1.61
N ASN A 16 19.81 -9.86 1.82
CA ASN A 16 20.59 -10.24 3.01
C ASN A 16 20.84 -9.07 3.97
N ALA A 17 20.33 -7.87 3.66
CA ALA A 17 20.56 -6.66 4.43
C ALA A 17 19.30 -5.76 4.48
N GLY A 18 19.32 -4.80 5.41
CA GLY A 18 18.28 -3.79 5.57
C GLY A 18 17.36 -4.04 6.76
N LEU A 19 16.61 -3.00 7.12
CA LEU A 19 15.61 -3.00 8.20
C LEU A 19 14.17 -3.13 7.65
N PHE A 20 14.07 -3.51 6.38
CA PHE A 20 12.85 -3.63 5.61
C PHE A 20 12.98 -4.73 4.55
N VAL A 21 11.84 -5.18 4.03
CA VAL A 21 11.76 -6.04 2.85
C VAL A 21 11.00 -5.35 1.73
N LEU A 22 11.31 -5.72 0.49
CA LEU A 22 10.49 -5.39 -0.68
C LEU A 22 9.53 -6.54 -0.96
N MET A 23 8.27 -6.33 -0.61
CA MET A 23 7.16 -7.24 -0.81
C MET A 23 6.61 -7.09 -2.23
N ASP A 24 6.30 -8.22 -2.88
CA ASP A 24 5.80 -8.26 -4.25
C ASP A 24 4.30 -8.53 -4.28
N LEU A 25 3.52 -7.50 -4.58
CA LEU A 25 2.07 -7.57 -4.76
C LEU A 25 1.65 -7.41 -6.22
N ARG A 26 2.56 -7.61 -7.19
CA ARG A 26 2.27 -7.46 -8.62
C ARG A 26 1.11 -8.33 -9.09
N HIS A 27 0.97 -9.53 -8.53
CA HIS A 27 -0.12 -10.47 -8.80
C HIS A 27 -1.49 -10.01 -8.26
N MET A 28 -1.50 -9.07 -7.31
CA MET A 28 -2.72 -8.50 -6.74
C MET A 28 -3.21 -7.29 -7.53
N LEU A 29 -2.34 -6.65 -8.31
CA LEU A 29 -2.71 -5.52 -9.15
C LEU A 29 -3.79 -5.92 -10.16
N LYS A 30 -4.76 -5.03 -10.36
CA LYS A 30 -5.76 -5.17 -11.42
C LYS A 30 -5.10 -5.07 -12.80
N ASP A 31 -4.27 -4.05 -12.96
CA ASP A 31 -3.47 -3.76 -14.15
C ASP A 31 -2.04 -3.42 -13.70
N GLN A 32 -1.02 -3.69 -14.53
CA GLN A 32 0.38 -3.37 -14.20
C GLN A 32 0.66 -1.86 -14.35
N THR A 33 0.01 -1.05 -13.51
CA THR A 33 0.09 0.41 -13.50
C THR A 33 0.30 0.95 -12.08
N PHE A 34 0.95 2.10 -11.95
CA PHE A 34 1.12 2.77 -10.66
C PHE A 34 -0.21 3.23 -10.04
N GLU A 35 -1.23 3.46 -10.85
CA GLU A 35 -2.58 3.75 -10.34
C GLU A 35 -3.16 2.55 -9.57
N SER A 36 -2.98 1.33 -10.12
CA SER A 36 -3.36 0.10 -9.44
C SER A 36 -2.54 -0.12 -8.16
N GLU A 37 -1.24 0.19 -8.19
CA GLU A 37 -0.38 0.16 -7.00
C GLU A 37 -0.92 1.10 -5.91
N MET A 38 -1.28 2.33 -6.28
CA MET A 38 -1.85 3.30 -5.35
C MET A 38 -3.22 2.89 -4.82
N ALA A 39 -4.03 2.20 -5.63
CA ALA A 39 -5.30 1.66 -5.18
C ALA A 39 -5.11 0.61 -4.07
N ILE A 40 -4.18 -0.33 -4.27
CA ILE A 40 -3.82 -1.32 -3.24
C ILE A 40 -3.24 -0.64 -2.02
N TRP A 41 -2.28 0.28 -2.20
CA TRP A 41 -1.66 1.03 -1.11
C TRP A 41 -2.69 1.71 -0.21
N ARG A 42 -3.68 2.40 -0.80
CA ARG A 42 -4.78 3.05 -0.06
C ARG A 42 -5.59 2.04 0.75
N VAL A 43 -5.81 0.83 0.24
CA VAL A 43 -6.51 -0.22 0.99
C VAL A 43 -5.66 -0.71 2.16
N ILE A 44 -4.36 -0.96 1.93
CA ILE A 44 -3.44 -1.42 2.98
C ILE A 44 -3.38 -0.41 4.13
N VAL A 45 -3.16 0.86 3.84
CA VAL A 45 -3.05 1.89 4.88
C VAL A 45 -4.39 2.13 5.58
N ASN A 46 -5.49 2.28 4.82
CA ASN A 46 -6.77 2.72 5.40
C ASN A 46 -7.60 1.59 6.01
N LYS A 47 -7.58 0.38 5.42
CA LYS A 47 -8.40 -0.76 5.86
C LYS A 47 -7.57 -1.80 6.62
N VAL A 48 -6.43 -2.21 6.06
CA VAL A 48 -5.55 -3.21 6.70
C VAL A 48 -4.78 -2.61 7.88
N LYS A 49 -4.65 -1.27 7.93
CA LYS A 49 -4.00 -0.51 9.01
C LYS A 49 -2.54 -0.91 9.18
N ILE A 50 -1.83 -1.07 8.07
CA ILE A 50 -0.38 -1.29 8.05
C ILE A 50 0.25 -0.17 7.22
N ASN A 51 1.23 0.52 7.80
CA ASN A 51 1.97 1.53 7.07
C ASN A 51 3.06 0.86 6.23
N VAL A 52 2.95 1.02 4.91
CA VAL A 52 3.94 0.54 3.94
C VAL A 52 4.21 1.64 2.93
N SER A 53 5.40 1.65 2.35
CA SER A 53 5.75 2.61 1.30
C SER A 53 5.64 1.94 -0.06
N PRO A 54 4.89 2.50 -1.02
CA PRO A 54 4.76 1.92 -2.34
C PRO A 54 6.02 2.15 -3.19
N GLY A 55 6.26 1.29 -4.18
CA GLY A 55 7.45 1.30 -5.03
C GLY A 55 7.62 2.61 -5.81
N SER A 56 6.50 3.21 -6.23
CA SER A 56 6.49 4.53 -6.88
C SER A 56 7.16 5.63 -6.05
N SER A 57 7.09 5.57 -4.71
CA SER A 57 7.78 6.54 -3.84
C SER A 57 9.31 6.44 -3.89
N PHE A 58 9.85 5.34 -4.42
CA PHE A 58 11.28 5.10 -4.61
C PHE A 58 11.68 5.12 -6.09
N HIS A 59 10.81 5.62 -6.97
CA HIS A 59 11.01 5.60 -8.42
C HIS A 59 11.27 4.20 -8.97
N CYS A 60 10.63 3.17 -8.40
CA CYS A 60 10.70 1.83 -8.96
C CYS A 60 10.13 1.83 -10.39
N SER A 61 10.80 1.14 -11.30
CA SER A 61 10.40 1.08 -12.71
C SER A 61 9.14 0.25 -12.93
N GLU A 62 8.89 -0.73 -12.05
CA GLU A 62 7.72 -1.59 -12.09
C GLU A 62 6.75 -1.25 -10.95
N PRO A 63 5.43 -1.20 -11.19
CA PRO A 63 4.46 -1.09 -10.12
C PRO A 63 4.31 -2.40 -9.34
N GLY A 64 3.77 -2.32 -8.12
CA GLY A 64 3.40 -3.48 -7.31
C GLY A 64 4.44 -3.89 -6.27
N TRP A 65 5.55 -3.16 -6.17
CA TRP A 65 6.54 -3.33 -5.10
C TRP A 65 6.16 -2.51 -3.88
N PHE A 66 6.35 -3.06 -2.68
CA PHE A 66 6.05 -2.38 -1.42
C PHE A 66 7.15 -2.58 -0.39
N ARG A 67 7.69 -1.49 0.13
CA ARG A 67 8.67 -1.50 1.22
C ARG A 67 7.96 -1.65 2.56
N VAL A 68 8.28 -2.71 3.29
CA VAL A 68 7.74 -3.00 4.62
C VAL A 68 8.86 -3.05 5.65
N CYS A 69 8.88 -2.11 6.58
CA CYS A 69 9.85 -2.05 7.66
C CYS A 69 9.43 -2.98 8.81
N PHE A 70 10.37 -3.76 9.35
CA PHE A 70 10.09 -4.73 10.42
C PHE A 70 10.94 -4.52 11.68
N ALA A 71 12.02 -3.72 11.60
CA ALA A 71 13.02 -3.66 12.68
C ALA A 71 12.65 -2.75 13.86
N ASN A 72 11.53 -2.04 13.81
CA ASN A 72 11.11 -1.09 14.84
C ASN A 72 9.94 -1.58 15.70
N MET A 73 9.51 -2.84 15.53
CA MET A 73 8.36 -3.43 16.22
C MET A 73 8.78 -4.73 16.93
N ASP A 74 8.07 -5.09 17.99
CA ASP A 74 8.21 -6.38 18.65
C ASP A 74 7.56 -7.53 17.83
N GLU A 75 7.85 -8.77 18.22
CA GLU A 75 7.35 -9.95 17.51
C GLU A 75 5.82 -10.04 17.56
N ASP A 76 5.19 -9.69 18.68
CA ASP A 76 3.73 -9.72 18.82
C ASP A 76 3.05 -8.77 17.83
N THR A 77 3.55 -7.54 17.70
CA THR A 77 3.01 -6.58 16.73
C THR A 77 3.29 -7.03 15.29
N LEU A 78 4.44 -7.64 15.04
CA LEU A 78 4.77 -8.22 13.74
C LEU A 78 3.79 -9.33 13.34
N GLN A 79 3.42 -10.20 14.28
CA GLN A 79 2.43 -11.26 14.05
C GLN A 79 1.03 -10.70 13.79
N ILE A 80 0.61 -9.65 14.51
CA ILE A 80 -0.66 -8.96 14.22
C ILE A 80 -0.64 -8.37 12.80
N GLY A 81 0.47 -7.74 12.39
CA GLY A 81 0.64 -7.23 11.03
C GLY A 81 0.55 -8.33 9.98
N LEU A 82 1.21 -9.46 10.19
CA LEU A 82 1.13 -10.63 9.32
C LEU A 82 -0.30 -11.20 9.23
N GLN A 83 -1.01 -11.29 10.35
CA GLN A 83 -2.39 -11.80 10.35
C GLN A 83 -3.31 -10.89 9.54
N ARG A 84 -3.21 -9.57 9.72
CA ARG A 84 -3.99 -8.59 8.93
C ARG A 84 -3.66 -8.67 7.43
N MET A 85 -2.39 -8.84 7.08
CA MET A 85 -1.99 -9.05 5.67
C MET A 85 -2.56 -10.36 5.13
N LYS A 86 -2.53 -11.43 5.91
CA LYS A 86 -3.10 -12.72 5.52
C LYS A 86 -4.58 -12.60 5.18
N ASP A 87 -5.35 -11.95 6.05
CA ASP A 87 -6.79 -11.74 5.85
C ASP A 87 -7.07 -10.92 4.59
N PHE A 88 -6.24 -9.89 4.33
CA PHE A 88 -6.32 -9.07 3.13
C PHE A 88 -6.04 -9.87 1.84
N VAL A 89 -4.97 -10.66 1.82
CA VAL A 89 -4.55 -11.45 0.65
C VAL A 89 -5.57 -12.56 0.35
N LEU A 90 -6.03 -13.29 1.37
CA LEU A 90 -7.03 -14.34 1.20
C LEU A 90 -8.38 -13.77 0.75
N GLY A 91 -8.78 -12.63 1.30
CA GLY A 91 -9.99 -11.93 0.86
C GLY A 91 -9.95 -11.50 -0.60
N ASP A 92 -8.79 -11.07 -1.12
CA ASP A 92 -8.63 -10.77 -2.55
C ASP A 92 -8.80 -12.02 -3.43
N ILE A 93 -8.23 -13.15 -3.02
CA ILE A 93 -8.35 -14.43 -3.71
C ILE A 93 -9.82 -14.89 -3.79
N GLU A 94 -10.55 -14.81 -2.69
CA GLU A 94 -11.98 -15.15 -2.66
C GLU A 94 -12.80 -14.26 -3.60
N ASN A 95 -12.54 -12.95 -3.60
CA ASN A 95 -13.19 -12.00 -4.51
C ASN A 95 -12.86 -12.30 -5.99
N LYS A 96 -11.63 -12.71 -6.30
CA LYS A 96 -11.21 -13.12 -7.65
C LYS A 96 -11.88 -14.43 -8.07
N ASN A 97 -11.96 -15.43 -7.19
CA ASN A 97 -12.61 -16.71 -7.47
C ASN A 97 -14.12 -16.58 -7.69
N CYS A 98 -14.80 -15.74 -6.91
CA CYS A 98 -16.21 -15.42 -7.13
C CYS A 98 -16.44 -14.74 -8.49
N ASN A 99 -15.51 -13.88 -8.93
CA ASN A 99 -15.58 -13.28 -10.27
C ASN A 99 -15.25 -14.27 -11.40
N TYR A 100 -14.38 -15.26 -11.17
CA TYR A 100 -14.01 -16.28 -12.18
C TYR A 100 -15.13 -17.31 -12.40
N ASN A 101 -15.85 -17.72 -11.35
CA ASN A 101 -16.97 -18.67 -11.43
C ASN A 101 -18.25 -18.10 -12.09
N CYS A 102 -18.27 -16.81 -12.45
CA CYS A 102 -19.46 -16.15 -13.01
C CYS A 102 -19.38 -15.79 -14.50
N ASN A 103 -18.31 -16.17 -15.22
CA ASN A 103 -18.19 -15.86 -16.65
C ASN A 103 -18.94 -16.82 -17.61
N ASN A 104 -19.76 -17.75 -17.09
CA ASN A 104 -20.63 -18.61 -17.91
C ASN A 104 -22.11 -18.23 -17.93
N LYS A 105 -22.52 -17.06 -17.41
CA LYS A 105 -23.87 -16.54 -17.68
C LYS A 105 -23.83 -15.04 -17.93
N LYS A 106 -23.96 -14.66 -19.21
CA LYS A 106 -24.42 -13.31 -19.59
C LYS A 106 -25.81 -13.09 -19.00
N GLU A 107 -25.92 -12.37 -17.90
CA GLU A 107 -27.18 -11.74 -17.49
C GLU A 107 -26.98 -10.24 -17.31
N ASN A 108 -27.64 -9.48 -18.18
CA ASN A 108 -27.84 -8.05 -18.06
C ASN A 108 -28.62 -7.74 -16.77
N LYS A 109 -27.97 -7.14 -15.77
CA LYS A 109 -28.67 -6.48 -14.64
C LYS A 109 -28.21 -5.04 -14.49
N LYS A 110 -29.09 -4.13 -14.92
CA LYS A 110 -29.03 -2.68 -14.69
C LYS A 110 -28.74 -2.40 -13.20
N ARG A 111 -27.66 -1.68 -12.90
CA ARG A 111 -27.41 -1.16 -11.55
C ARG A 111 -27.89 0.28 -11.44
N LYS A 112 -28.60 0.54 -10.34
CA LYS A 112 -29.41 1.71 -10.04
C LYS A 112 -28.57 2.97 -9.80
N SER A 113 -29.18 4.10 -10.16
CA SER A 113 -28.71 5.49 -9.97
C SER A 113 -28.18 5.77 -8.56
N PHE A 114 -26.96 6.31 -8.47
CA PHE A 114 -26.34 6.78 -7.22
C PHE A 114 -26.77 8.23 -6.94
N GLN A 115 -27.17 8.50 -5.71
CA GLN A 115 -27.77 9.76 -5.27
C GLN A 115 -26.80 10.96 -5.40
N LYS A 116 -27.29 12.08 -5.94
CA LYS A 116 -26.51 13.27 -6.32
C LYS A 116 -26.18 14.27 -5.20
N ASN A 117 -26.35 13.96 -3.91
CA ASN A 117 -26.23 14.98 -2.84
C ASN A 117 -25.29 14.61 -1.69
N LEU A 118 -24.04 14.27 -2.00
CA LEU A 118 -22.96 14.35 -1.01
C LEU A 118 -22.06 15.54 -1.35
N LYS A 119 -22.39 16.71 -0.78
CA LYS A 119 -21.52 17.89 -0.79
C LYS A 119 -20.39 17.66 0.21
N LEU A 120 -19.30 17.06 -0.25
CA LEU A 120 -18.07 16.93 0.53
C LEU A 120 -17.30 18.25 0.44
N SER A 121 -17.18 18.94 1.56
CA SER A 121 -16.24 20.05 1.73
C SER A 121 -14.84 19.47 1.85
N PHE A 122 -14.10 19.44 0.74
CA PHE A 122 -12.66 19.20 0.78
C PHE A 122 -11.98 20.54 1.05
N SER A 123 -11.42 20.72 2.25
CA SER A 123 -10.35 21.68 2.44
C SER A 123 -9.17 21.18 1.60
N ALA A 124 -9.04 21.72 0.39
CA ALA A 124 -7.96 21.41 -0.52
C ALA A 124 -6.63 21.85 0.11
N MET A 125 -5.91 20.91 0.72
CA MET A 125 -4.48 21.07 0.99
C MET A 125 -3.75 20.82 -0.33
N MET A 126 -3.79 21.82 -1.21
CA MET A 126 -2.96 21.90 -2.41
C MET A 126 -1.51 22.04 -1.97
N TYR A 127 -0.68 21.04 -2.27
CA TYR A 127 0.75 21.31 -2.43
C TYR A 127 0.87 22.07 -3.76
N ASP A 128 0.95 23.39 -3.65
CA ASP A 128 1.31 24.25 -4.77
C ASP A 128 2.80 24.04 -5.07
N GLU A 129 3.10 23.45 -6.22
CA GLU A 129 4.47 23.20 -6.70
C GLU A 129 5.14 24.47 -7.25
N HIS A 130 4.66 25.68 -6.98
CA HIS A 130 5.32 26.92 -7.43
C HIS A 130 5.27 28.03 -6.35
N VAL A 131 5.94 27.82 -5.22
CA VAL A 131 6.21 28.90 -4.24
C VAL A 131 7.71 29.03 -4.03
N ARG A 132 8.24 30.21 -4.40
CA ARG A 132 9.59 30.69 -4.10
C ARG A 132 10.00 30.32 -2.67
N SER A 133 11.18 29.74 -2.53
CA SER A 133 11.79 29.39 -1.24
C SER A 133 11.69 30.54 -0.23
N PRO A 134 11.02 30.36 0.92
CA PRO A 134 11.39 31.08 2.11
C PRO A 134 12.68 30.43 2.63
N THR A 135 13.75 31.21 2.76
CA THR A 135 14.97 30.80 3.47
C THR A 135 14.60 30.35 4.88
N LEU A 136 14.44 29.04 5.06
CA LEU A 136 14.29 28.42 6.36
C LEU A 136 15.68 28.44 7.00
N MET A 137 15.86 29.28 8.01
CA MET A 137 17.11 29.31 8.78
C MET A 137 17.36 27.91 9.35
N SER A 138 18.51 27.34 8.99
CA SER A 138 18.98 26.07 9.51
C SER A 138 19.09 26.14 11.04
N PRO A 139 18.37 25.28 11.81
CA PRO A 139 18.60 25.21 13.25
C PRO A 139 19.99 24.63 13.45
N HIS A 140 20.93 25.49 13.83
CA HIS A 140 22.29 25.09 14.14
C HIS A 140 22.26 24.11 15.31
N SER A 141 22.85 22.93 15.11
CA SER A 141 23.10 21.98 16.18
C SER A 141 24.04 22.62 17.21
N PRO A 142 23.75 22.56 18.52
CA PRO A 142 24.70 23.05 19.52
C PRO A 142 25.95 22.19 19.45
N LEU A 143 27.09 22.80 19.10
CA LEU A 143 28.38 22.15 19.16
C LEU A 143 28.69 21.82 20.62
N LEU A 144 28.97 20.54 20.90
CA LEU A 144 29.60 20.11 22.15
C LEU A 144 30.96 20.80 22.25
N ARG A 145 31.11 21.69 23.23
CA ARG A 145 32.42 22.24 23.58
C ARG A 145 33.16 21.19 24.43
N ALA A 146 34.34 20.80 23.97
CA ALA A 146 35.28 19.96 24.72
C ALA A 146 35.77 20.68 25.99
#